data_AF-A0A7C0UZA3-F1
#
_entry.id   AF-A0A7C0UZA3-F1
#
_cell.length_a   1.000
_cell.length_b   1.000
_cell.length_c   1.000
_cell.angle_alpha   90.00
_cell.angle_beta   90.00
_cell.angle_gamma   90.00
#
_symmetry.space_group_name_H-M   'P 1'
#
loop_
_entity.id
_entity.type
_entity.pdbx_description
1 polymer ?
#
loop_
_entity_poly.entity_id
_entity_poly.type
_entity_poly.pdbx_seq_one_letter_code
_entity_poly.pdbx_strand_id
1 'polypeptide(L)'
;IKIAEKLNDRLLEELKKVSNVLEGLPLIIEENLEEDIIYSKRGMPVLNIKTLEKALKEEDLPLIYISKGGVYVKINPQRFKEKREELGYSIGELAYKLGVSRRAAIGYEKGEMDASISISLKLEKLLGDDVFEKLSIESLKLLAMKLSSKEELRDKGCKAKISVELIKLRKIMDKLGFKNYILSKSPFQLASKKVSFSRNKVLARAALSEKEGEEDMITLRVAKLTESKALLLTPHAQAIEDKTVISISPNELKDEEKLMKKIARRLE
;
A
#
# COMPACT_ATOMS: atom_id res chain seq x y z
N ILE A 1 -3.35 -6.61 -4.76
CA ILE A 1 -4.63 -6.56 -5.50
C ILE A 1 -5.59 -7.56 -4.88
N LYS A 2 -6.82 -7.18 -4.54
CA LYS A 2 -7.85 -8.12 -4.05
C LYS A 2 -9.23 -7.75 -4.61
N ILE A 3 -9.98 -8.77 -5.03
CA ILE A 3 -11.32 -8.66 -5.61
C ILE A 3 -12.37 -8.65 -4.48
N ALA A 4 -13.39 -7.79 -4.59
CA ALA A 4 -14.16 -7.24 -3.47
C ALA A 4 -15.17 -8.16 -2.75
N GLU A 5 -15.37 -9.41 -3.18
CA GLU A 5 -16.59 -10.17 -2.83
C GLU A 5 -16.87 -10.33 -1.31
N LYS A 6 -15.86 -10.30 -0.42
CA LYS A 6 -16.06 -10.13 1.04
C LYS A 6 -14.88 -9.41 1.71
N LEU A 7 -14.81 -8.08 1.57
CA LEU A 7 -13.83 -7.26 2.28
C LEU A 7 -14.26 -7.00 3.73
N ASN A 8 -13.64 -7.70 4.68
CA ASN A 8 -13.77 -7.40 6.11
C ASN A 8 -12.62 -6.49 6.58
N ASP A 9 -12.87 -5.68 7.60
CA ASP A 9 -11.96 -4.72 8.24
C ASP A 9 -10.56 -5.27 8.48
N ARG A 10 -10.50 -6.49 9.00
CA ARG A 10 -9.25 -7.16 9.34
C ARG A 10 -8.36 -7.39 8.12
N LEU A 11 -8.98 -7.73 6.99
CA LEU A 11 -8.27 -8.00 5.75
C LEU A 11 -7.70 -6.71 5.15
N LEU A 12 -8.42 -5.59 5.27
CA LEU A 12 -7.94 -4.28 4.84
C LEU A 12 -6.71 -3.85 5.66
N GLU A 13 -6.77 -4.04 6.98
CA GLU A 13 -5.65 -3.77 7.87
C GLU A 13 -4.44 -4.68 7.60
N GLU A 14 -4.65 -5.97 7.37
CA GLU A 14 -3.57 -6.89 6.97
C GLU A 14 -2.94 -6.48 5.62
N LEU A 15 -3.75 -6.04 4.65
CA LEU A 15 -3.24 -5.59 3.36
C LEU A 15 -2.41 -4.29 3.48
N LYS A 16 -2.81 -3.34 4.33
CA LYS A 16 -1.99 -2.16 4.66
C LYS A 16 -0.66 -2.55 5.30
N LYS A 17 -0.69 -3.47 6.28
CA LYS A 17 0.52 -3.97 6.96
C LYS A 17 1.49 -4.64 5.99
N VAL A 18 0.98 -5.51 5.12
CA VAL A 18 1.76 -6.17 4.06
C VAL A 18 2.35 -5.14 3.10
N SER A 19 1.54 -4.20 2.62
CA SER A 19 1.98 -3.16 1.69
C SER A 19 3.08 -2.29 2.30
N ASN A 20 3.00 -1.98 3.59
CA ASN A 20 4.05 -1.25 4.31
C ASN A 20 5.37 -2.04 4.42
N VAL A 21 5.30 -3.36 4.66
CA VAL A 21 6.49 -4.23 4.68
C VAL A 21 7.12 -4.30 3.29
N LEU A 22 6.29 -4.52 2.27
CA LEU A 22 6.72 -4.74 0.88
C LEU A 22 6.98 -3.44 0.11
N GLU A 23 6.74 -2.28 0.73
CA GLU A 23 6.86 -0.96 0.11
C GLU A 23 5.95 -0.78 -1.13
N GLY A 24 4.85 -1.55 -1.17
CA GLY A 24 3.86 -1.54 -2.25
C GLY A 24 2.70 -0.58 -2.00
N LEU A 25 1.89 -0.39 -3.04
CA LEU A 25 0.63 0.35 -2.99
C LEU A 25 -0.52 -0.57 -2.54
N PRO A 26 -1.14 -0.34 -1.38
CA PRO A 26 -2.36 -1.06 -1.02
C PRO A 26 -3.52 -0.58 -1.91
N LEU A 27 -4.08 -1.48 -2.73
CA LEU A 27 -5.20 -1.17 -3.62
C LEU A 27 -6.21 -2.32 -3.67
N ILE A 28 -7.48 -1.97 -3.90
CA ILE A 28 -8.62 -2.89 -4.02
C ILE A 28 -9.21 -2.77 -5.41
N ILE A 29 -9.53 -3.92 -6.02
CA ILE A 29 -10.20 -3.96 -7.31
C ILE A 29 -11.64 -4.43 -7.13
N GLU A 30 -12.58 -3.68 -7.68
CA GLU A 30 -14.02 -3.98 -7.63
C GLU A 30 -14.63 -3.75 -9.01
N GLU A 31 -15.34 -4.75 -9.54
CA GLU A 31 -15.78 -4.77 -10.94
C GLU A 31 -16.90 -3.76 -11.22
N ASN A 32 -17.81 -3.54 -10.26
CA ASN A 32 -19.00 -2.71 -10.44
C ASN A 32 -18.80 -1.22 -10.09
N LEU A 33 -17.56 -0.72 -10.15
CA LEU A 33 -17.27 0.70 -9.94
C LEU A 33 -17.23 1.46 -11.26
N GLU A 34 -17.57 2.74 -11.22
CA GLU A 34 -17.43 3.63 -12.36
C GLU A 34 -15.96 3.73 -12.80
N GLU A 35 -15.74 3.76 -14.12
CA GLU A 35 -14.42 3.96 -14.70
C GLU A 35 -13.90 5.37 -14.37
N ASP A 36 -12.58 5.49 -14.21
CA ASP A 36 -11.84 6.75 -14.02
C ASP A 36 -12.11 7.46 -12.67
N ILE A 37 -12.88 6.83 -11.78
CA ILE A 37 -13.17 7.34 -10.44
C ILE A 37 -12.56 6.45 -9.37
N ILE A 38 -11.76 7.05 -8.48
CA ILE A 38 -11.15 6.37 -7.34
C ILE A 38 -12.02 6.52 -6.10
N TYR A 39 -12.52 5.40 -5.60
CA TYR A 39 -13.27 5.33 -4.35
C TYR A 39 -12.30 5.13 -3.18
N SER A 40 -12.75 5.42 -1.97
CA SER A 40 -11.98 5.18 -0.75
C SER A 40 -12.73 4.25 0.18
N LYS A 41 -12.07 3.18 0.61
CA LYS A 41 -12.57 2.27 1.63
C LYS A 41 -11.51 2.12 2.71
N ARG A 42 -11.80 2.69 3.87
CA ARG A 42 -10.90 2.68 5.03
C ARG A 42 -9.47 3.16 4.70
N GLY A 43 -9.36 4.32 4.08
CA GLY A 43 -8.07 4.89 3.74
C GLY A 43 -7.36 4.24 2.54
N MET A 44 -7.98 3.26 1.88
CA MET A 44 -7.41 2.58 0.72
C MET A 44 -8.15 2.95 -0.57
N PRO A 45 -7.42 3.17 -1.69
CA PRO A 45 -8.02 3.36 -3.00
C PRO A 45 -8.72 2.08 -3.46
N VAL A 46 -9.94 2.24 -3.95
CA VAL A 46 -10.77 1.21 -4.59
C VAL A 46 -11.09 1.70 -5.99
N LEU A 47 -10.81 0.88 -6.99
CA LEU A 47 -11.05 1.21 -8.40
C LEU A 47 -11.38 -0.06 -9.18
N ASN A 48 -11.92 0.08 -10.38
CA ASN A 48 -12.11 -1.08 -11.27
C ASN A 48 -10.81 -1.42 -12.03
N ILE A 49 -10.80 -2.58 -12.68
CA ILE A 49 -9.61 -3.07 -13.40
C ILE A 49 -9.23 -2.16 -14.56
N LYS A 50 -10.19 -1.60 -15.29
CA LYS A 50 -9.94 -0.70 -16.42
C LYS A 50 -9.26 0.59 -15.99
N THR A 51 -9.66 1.16 -14.85
CA THR A 51 -9.02 2.35 -14.27
C THR A 51 -7.57 2.04 -13.86
N LEU A 52 -7.31 0.82 -13.37
CA LEU A 52 -5.94 0.40 -13.06
C LEU A 52 -5.09 0.27 -14.33
N GLU A 53 -5.65 -0.29 -15.41
CA GLU A 53 -4.97 -0.40 -16.70
C GLU A 53 -4.61 0.99 -17.26
N LYS A 54 -5.54 1.94 -17.22
CA LYS A 54 -5.30 3.33 -17.64
C LYS A 54 -4.20 3.98 -16.79
N ALA A 55 -4.22 3.78 -15.48
CA ALA A 55 -3.18 4.29 -14.57
C ALA A 55 -1.80 3.66 -14.82
N LEU A 56 -1.74 2.39 -15.22
CA LEU A 56 -0.50 1.69 -15.59
C LEU A 56 0.05 2.14 -16.94
N LYS A 57 -0.83 2.53 -17.87
CA LYS A 57 -0.47 3.08 -19.18
C LYS A 57 -0.15 4.58 -19.13
N GLU A 58 -0.33 5.21 -17.98
CA GLU A 58 -0.18 6.66 -17.80
C GLU A 58 -1.01 7.44 -18.83
N GLU A 59 -2.26 7.01 -19.05
CA GLU A 59 -3.19 7.75 -19.91
C GLU A 59 -3.42 9.16 -19.34
N ASP A 60 -3.57 10.13 -20.23
CA ASP A 60 -3.72 11.55 -19.87
C ASP A 60 -5.12 11.85 -19.31
N LEU A 61 -5.37 11.35 -18.10
CA LEU A 61 -6.64 11.47 -17.39
C LEU A 61 -6.41 12.16 -16.06
N PRO A 62 -7.30 13.06 -15.62
CA PRO A 62 -7.20 13.65 -14.29
C PRO A 62 -7.49 12.60 -13.21
N LEU A 63 -6.83 12.71 -12.06
CA LEU A 63 -7.10 11.89 -10.89
C LEU A 63 -8.39 12.34 -10.20
N ILE A 64 -9.48 11.61 -10.45
CA ILE A 64 -10.80 11.86 -9.84
C ILE A 64 -11.01 10.89 -8.68
N TYR A 65 -11.50 11.38 -7.55
CA TYR A 65 -11.76 10.54 -6.38
C TYR A 65 -12.98 10.96 -5.56
N ILE A 66 -13.55 10.02 -4.82
CA ILE A 66 -14.66 10.25 -3.90
C ILE A 66 -14.16 10.39 -2.46
N SER A 67 -14.64 11.43 -1.78
CA SER A 67 -14.37 11.67 -0.36
C SER A 67 -15.64 12.16 0.34
N LYS A 68 -15.58 12.31 1.66
CA LYS A 68 -16.67 12.93 2.45
C LYS A 68 -17.01 14.29 1.84
N GLY A 69 -18.23 14.43 1.31
CA GLY A 69 -18.71 15.67 0.67
C GLY A 69 -18.82 15.65 -0.85
N GLY A 70 -18.41 14.58 -1.53
CA GLY A 70 -18.69 14.39 -2.96
C GLY A 70 -17.51 13.88 -3.80
N VAL A 71 -17.59 14.15 -5.10
CA VAL A 71 -16.56 13.80 -6.10
C VAL A 71 -15.62 14.99 -6.30
N TYR A 72 -14.33 14.72 -6.25
CA TYR A 72 -13.26 15.70 -6.35
C TYR A 72 -12.28 15.35 -7.46
N VAL A 73 -11.72 16.38 -8.10
CA VAL A 73 -10.59 16.27 -9.02
C VAL A 73 -9.34 16.76 -8.28
N LYS A 74 -8.32 15.92 -8.23
CA LYS A 74 -7.07 16.22 -7.53
C LYS A 74 -6.37 17.38 -8.24
N ILE A 75 -6.06 18.43 -7.49
CA ILE A 75 -5.28 19.56 -8.00
C ILE A 75 -3.80 19.27 -7.81
N ASN A 76 -3.00 19.61 -8.82
CA ASN A 76 -1.55 19.71 -8.71
C ASN A 76 -1.20 21.11 -8.18
N PRO A 77 -0.74 21.24 -6.92
CA PRO A 77 -0.56 22.55 -6.28
C PRO A 77 0.50 23.41 -6.97
N GLN A 78 1.54 22.76 -7.49
CA GLN A 78 2.64 23.41 -8.18
C GLN A 78 2.17 24.01 -9.52
N ARG A 79 1.51 23.19 -10.35
CA ARG A 79 0.94 23.63 -11.63
C ARG A 79 -0.13 24.70 -11.46
N PHE A 80 -0.98 24.55 -10.44
CA PHE A 80 -1.98 25.56 -10.10
C PHE A 80 -1.34 26.93 -9.82
N LYS A 81 -0.26 26.93 -9.02
CA LYS A 81 0.49 28.16 -8.71
C LYS A 81 1.12 28.77 -9.95
N GLU A 82 1.83 27.94 -10.73
CA GLU A 82 2.51 28.35 -11.97
C GLU A 82 1.51 29.00 -12.93
N LYS A 83 0.39 28.33 -13.23
CA LYS A 83 -0.62 28.87 -14.15
C LYS A 83 -1.29 30.14 -13.66
N ARG A 84 -1.55 30.22 -12.36
CA ARG A 84 -2.10 31.44 -11.75
C ARG A 84 -1.14 32.62 -11.95
N GLU A 85 0.16 32.41 -11.72
CA GLU A 85 1.19 33.44 -11.84
C GLU A 85 1.48 33.81 -13.30
N GLU A 86 1.54 32.84 -14.20
CA GLU A 86 1.66 33.04 -15.66
C GLU A 86 0.56 33.94 -16.21
N LEU A 87 -0.68 33.76 -15.73
CA LEU A 87 -1.84 34.56 -16.15
C LEU A 87 -2.01 35.86 -15.36
N GLY A 88 -1.10 36.16 -14.42
CA GLY A 88 -1.10 37.40 -13.64
C GLY A 88 -2.22 37.50 -12.59
N TYR A 89 -2.88 36.39 -12.25
CA TYR A 89 -3.98 36.42 -11.29
C TYR A 89 -3.48 36.47 -9.84
N SER A 90 -4.04 37.40 -9.06
CA SER A 90 -3.92 37.31 -7.60
C SER A 90 -4.76 36.13 -7.08
N ILE A 91 -4.37 35.56 -5.93
CA ILE A 91 -5.13 34.46 -5.31
C ILE A 91 -6.59 34.86 -5.01
N GLY A 92 -6.82 36.13 -4.67
CA GLY A 92 -8.14 36.67 -4.38
C GLY A 92 -8.99 36.85 -5.64
N GLU A 93 -8.38 37.31 -6.72
CA GLU A 93 -9.04 37.44 -8.03
C GLU A 93 -9.43 36.07 -8.58
N LEU A 94 -8.52 35.10 -8.53
CA LEU A 94 -8.82 33.74 -8.98
C LEU A 94 -9.94 33.11 -8.14
N ALA A 95 -9.93 33.29 -6.81
CA ALA A 95 -11.00 32.83 -5.93
C ALA A 95 -12.37 33.42 -6.33
N TYR A 96 -12.41 34.72 -6.63
CA TYR A 96 -13.62 35.40 -7.10
C TYR A 96 -14.10 34.83 -8.44
N LYS A 97 -13.22 34.70 -9.44
CA LYS A 97 -13.56 34.13 -10.76
C LYS A 97 -14.08 32.69 -10.68
N LEU A 98 -13.51 31.87 -9.79
CA LEU A 98 -13.96 30.50 -9.55
C LEU A 98 -15.28 30.43 -8.77
N GLY A 99 -15.62 31.47 -8.02
CA GLY A 99 -16.74 31.47 -7.09
C GLY A 99 -16.46 30.62 -5.85
N VAL A 100 -15.21 30.62 -5.37
CA VAL A 100 -14.79 29.93 -4.14
C VAL A 100 -14.27 30.92 -3.11
N SER A 101 -14.17 30.49 -1.85
CA SER A 101 -13.54 31.33 -0.82
C SER A 101 -12.04 31.53 -1.09
N ARG A 102 -11.46 32.66 -0.68
CA ARG A 102 -9.99 32.84 -0.71
C ARG A 102 -9.26 31.70 0.01
N ARG A 103 -9.82 31.20 1.11
CA ARG A 103 -9.27 30.06 1.86
C ARG A 103 -9.18 28.81 0.97
N ALA A 104 -10.18 28.55 0.14
CA ALA A 104 -10.17 27.41 -0.77
C ALA A 104 -9.09 27.56 -1.84
N ALA A 105 -8.96 28.72 -2.47
CA ALA A 105 -7.90 28.97 -3.45
C ALA A 105 -6.49 28.83 -2.84
N ILE A 106 -6.28 29.37 -1.64
CA ILE A 106 -5.03 29.14 -0.88
C ILE A 106 -4.82 27.65 -0.59
N GLY A 107 -5.89 26.94 -0.22
CA GLY A 107 -5.85 25.49 0.03
C GLY A 107 -5.50 24.68 -1.21
N TYR A 108 -5.89 25.12 -2.41
CA TYR A 108 -5.50 24.49 -3.68
C TYR A 108 -4.00 24.64 -3.93
N GLU A 109 -3.47 25.86 -3.78
CA GLU A 109 -2.04 26.16 -3.96
C GLU A 109 -1.14 25.47 -2.92
N LYS A 110 -1.68 25.16 -1.73
CA LYS A 110 -0.98 24.39 -0.69
C LYS A 110 -1.19 22.88 -0.77
N GLY A 111 -2.07 22.39 -1.65
CA GLY A 111 -2.44 20.97 -1.74
C GLY A 111 -3.29 20.42 -0.59
N GLU A 112 -3.82 21.31 0.25
CA GLU A 112 -4.69 21.00 1.38
C GLU A 112 -6.13 20.68 0.91
N MET A 113 -6.56 21.31 -0.17
CA MET A 113 -7.90 21.18 -0.76
C MET A 113 -7.82 20.76 -2.23
N ASP A 114 -8.91 20.16 -2.72
CA ASP A 114 -9.06 19.69 -4.09
C ASP A 114 -10.41 20.19 -4.64
N ALA A 115 -10.57 20.28 -5.96
CA ALA A 115 -11.76 20.90 -6.57
C ALA A 115 -12.93 19.92 -6.66
N SER A 116 -14.16 20.37 -6.41
CA SER A 116 -15.34 19.61 -6.85
C SER A 116 -15.41 19.58 -8.38
N ILE A 117 -16.17 18.65 -8.96
CA ILE A 117 -16.37 18.59 -10.43
C ILE A 117 -16.77 19.96 -11.00
N SER A 118 -17.75 20.63 -10.39
CA SER A 118 -18.21 21.95 -10.83
C SER A 118 -17.13 23.03 -10.84
N ILE A 119 -16.21 23.00 -9.86
CA ILE A 119 -15.09 23.94 -9.78
C ILE A 119 -13.96 23.52 -10.74
N SER A 120 -13.74 22.22 -10.95
CA SER A 120 -12.73 21.72 -11.89
C SER A 120 -13.01 22.20 -13.32
N LEU A 121 -14.27 22.16 -13.78
CA LEU A 121 -14.64 22.67 -15.10
C LEU A 121 -14.38 24.17 -15.27
N LYS A 122 -14.43 24.95 -14.17
CA LYS A 122 -14.08 26.38 -14.20
C LYS A 122 -12.57 26.58 -14.19
N LEU A 123 -11.85 25.77 -13.42
CA LEU A 123 -10.38 25.80 -13.37
C LEU A 123 -9.80 25.48 -14.74
N GLU A 124 -10.29 24.42 -15.39
CA GLU A 124 -9.88 24.03 -16.73
C GLU A 124 -10.05 25.18 -17.74
N LYS A 125 -11.21 25.85 -17.71
CA LYS A 125 -11.48 27.00 -18.59
C LYS A 125 -10.60 28.22 -18.33
N LEU A 126 -10.15 28.42 -17.08
CA LEU A 126 -9.40 29.61 -16.69
C LEU A 126 -7.88 29.41 -16.76
N LEU A 127 -7.40 28.24 -16.37
CA LEU A 127 -5.98 27.94 -16.18
C LEU A 127 -5.46 26.82 -17.10
N GLY A 128 -6.34 26.06 -17.75
CA GLY A 128 -5.97 24.83 -18.47
C GLY A 128 -6.17 23.57 -17.63
N ASP A 129 -6.04 22.40 -18.25
CA ASP A 129 -6.21 21.08 -17.64
C ASP A 129 -4.95 20.59 -16.92
N ASP A 130 -3.80 21.20 -17.19
CA ASP A 130 -2.51 20.87 -16.59
C ASP A 130 -2.41 21.22 -15.09
N VAL A 131 -3.37 21.99 -14.57
CA VAL A 131 -3.52 22.24 -13.12
C VAL A 131 -4.01 21.01 -12.35
N PHE A 132 -4.47 19.96 -13.02
CA PHE A 132 -4.92 18.73 -12.38
C PHE A 132 -3.81 17.70 -12.30
N GLU A 133 -3.77 16.98 -11.18
CA GLU A 133 -2.90 15.83 -11.03
C GLU A 133 -3.40 14.71 -11.94
N LYS A 134 -2.51 14.12 -12.73
CA LYS A 134 -2.86 13.05 -13.67
C LYS A 134 -2.94 11.69 -12.96
N LEU A 135 -3.75 10.78 -13.48
CA LEU A 135 -3.92 9.42 -12.97
C LEU A 135 -2.67 8.59 -13.28
N SER A 136 -1.96 8.19 -12.23
CA SER A 136 -0.78 7.33 -12.33
C SER A 136 -0.66 6.46 -11.07
N ILE A 137 0.23 5.47 -11.10
CA ILE A 137 0.52 4.66 -9.91
C ILE A 137 1.10 5.52 -8.78
N GLU A 138 1.89 6.54 -9.12
CA GLU A 138 2.45 7.47 -8.15
C GLU A 138 1.37 8.35 -7.52
N SER A 139 0.48 8.92 -8.33
CA SER A 139 -0.59 9.78 -7.80
C SER A 139 -1.60 8.98 -6.95
N LEU A 140 -1.89 7.72 -7.32
CA LEU A 140 -2.64 6.79 -6.48
C LEU A 140 -1.95 6.50 -5.14
N LYS A 141 -0.63 6.37 -5.13
CA LYS A 141 0.17 6.15 -3.91
C LYS A 141 0.10 7.36 -2.98
N LEU A 142 0.24 8.57 -3.52
CA LEU A 142 0.10 9.81 -2.76
C LEU A 142 -1.32 9.96 -2.20
N LEU A 143 -2.34 9.62 -3.00
CA LEU A 143 -3.73 9.62 -2.55
C LEU A 143 -3.95 8.62 -1.41
N ALA A 144 -3.45 7.39 -1.52
CA ALA A 144 -3.54 6.38 -0.48
C ALA A 144 -2.91 6.83 0.85
N MET A 145 -1.77 7.53 0.80
CA MET A 145 -1.12 8.10 1.98
C MET A 145 -2.00 9.18 2.64
N LYS A 146 -2.58 10.10 1.85
CA LYS A 146 -3.49 11.15 2.34
C LYS A 146 -4.78 10.58 2.94
N LEU A 147 -5.29 9.49 2.38
CA LEU A 147 -6.48 8.81 2.86
C LEU A 147 -6.20 8.00 4.14
N SER A 148 -5.03 7.38 4.23
CA SER A 148 -4.62 6.58 5.39
C SER A 148 -4.30 7.42 6.63
N SER A 149 -3.72 8.61 6.48
CA SER A 149 -3.38 9.48 7.63
C SER A 149 -4.61 10.03 8.37
N LYS A 150 -5.78 10.07 7.72
CA LYS A 150 -7.05 10.50 8.32
C LYS A 150 -7.74 9.40 9.13
N GLU A 151 -7.27 8.17 9.03
CA GLU A 151 -7.84 7.02 9.72
C GLU A 151 -6.77 6.35 10.58
N GLU A 152 -6.76 6.67 11.87
CA GLU A 152 -5.87 6.00 12.83
C GLU A 152 -6.04 4.47 12.74
N LEU A 153 -4.92 3.78 12.47
CA LEU A 153 -4.82 2.33 12.49
C LEU A 153 -5.10 1.85 13.92
N ARG A 154 -6.37 1.59 14.25
CA ARG A 154 -6.71 0.90 15.50
C ARG A 154 -6.27 -0.54 15.37
N ASP A 155 -5.08 -0.85 15.89
CA ASP A 155 -4.61 -2.22 16.04
C ASP A 155 -5.46 -2.92 17.10
N LYS A 156 -6.65 -3.38 16.69
CA LYS A 156 -7.43 -4.34 17.47
C LYS A 156 -6.64 -5.65 17.39
N GLY A 157 -5.77 -5.86 18.39
CA GLY A 157 -4.82 -6.97 18.43
C GLY A 157 -5.38 -8.28 17.85
N CYS A 158 -4.57 -8.96 17.04
CA CYS A 158 -4.96 -10.19 16.37
C CYS A 158 -5.19 -11.32 17.39
N LYS A 159 -6.46 -11.71 17.61
CA LYS A 159 -6.83 -13.01 18.20
C LYS A 159 -6.87 -14.13 17.15
N ALA A 160 -5.86 -14.22 16.27
CA ALA A 160 -5.73 -15.41 15.42
C ALA A 160 -5.25 -16.60 16.26
N LYS A 161 -5.69 -17.83 15.93
CA LYS A 161 -4.98 -19.05 16.35
C LYS A 161 -3.61 -19.01 15.67
N ILE A 162 -2.60 -18.55 16.40
CA ILE A 162 -1.22 -18.50 15.93
C ILE A 162 -0.53 -19.77 16.43
N SER A 163 0.18 -20.47 15.55
CA SER A 163 0.96 -21.64 15.94
C SER A 163 2.10 -21.26 16.88
N VAL A 164 2.51 -22.18 17.75
CA VAL A 164 3.59 -21.93 18.73
C VAL A 164 4.91 -21.61 18.01
N GLU A 165 5.13 -22.26 16.87
CA GLU A 165 6.27 -22.09 15.98
C GLU A 165 6.36 -20.64 15.46
N LEU A 166 5.25 -20.08 14.99
CA LEU A 166 5.22 -18.69 14.51
C LEU A 166 5.46 -17.68 15.64
N ILE A 167 4.97 -17.96 16.85
CA ILE A 167 5.24 -17.10 18.01
C ILE A 167 6.74 -17.09 18.33
N LYS A 168 7.38 -18.27 18.32
CA LYS A 168 8.84 -18.38 18.51
C LYS A 168 9.61 -17.66 17.41
N LEU A 169 9.26 -17.92 16.15
CA LEU A 169 9.89 -17.26 15.01
C LEU A 169 9.77 -15.75 15.10
N ARG A 170 8.58 -15.23 15.44
CA ARG A 170 8.37 -13.80 15.66
C ARG A 170 9.33 -13.23 16.71
N LYS A 171 9.48 -13.89 17.87
CA LYS A 171 10.41 -13.45 18.92
C LYS A 171 11.86 -13.39 18.43
N ILE A 172 12.28 -14.38 17.64
CA ILE A 172 13.61 -14.41 17.03
C ILE A 172 13.79 -13.24 16.07
N MET A 173 12.80 -12.99 15.20
CA MET A 173 12.82 -11.86 14.27
C MET A 173 12.82 -10.51 15.01
N ASP A 174 12.05 -10.37 16.09
CA ASP A 174 12.05 -9.18 16.96
C ASP A 174 13.47 -8.93 17.53
N LYS A 175 14.15 -9.97 18.04
CA LYS A 175 15.54 -9.88 18.52
C LYS A 175 16.54 -9.49 17.42
N LEU A 176 16.29 -9.89 16.17
CA LEU A 176 17.08 -9.49 15.00
C LEU A 176 16.77 -8.05 14.52
N GLY A 177 15.92 -7.30 15.23
CA GLY A 177 15.58 -5.92 14.92
C GLY A 177 14.56 -5.75 13.79
N PHE A 178 13.73 -6.77 13.57
CA PHE A 178 12.61 -6.68 12.62
C PHE A 178 11.35 -6.18 13.31
N LYS A 179 10.60 -5.34 12.60
CA LYS A 179 9.19 -5.06 12.90
C LYS A 179 8.33 -6.15 12.25
N ASN A 180 7.56 -6.85 13.07
CA ASN A 180 6.83 -8.05 12.67
C ASN A 180 5.32 -7.83 12.60
N TYR A 181 4.69 -8.36 11.54
CA TYR A 181 3.24 -8.34 11.34
C TYR A 181 2.71 -9.74 11.10
N ILE A 182 1.81 -10.19 11.98
CA ILE A 182 1.14 -11.49 11.84
C ILE A 182 -0.07 -11.33 10.91
N LEU A 183 -0.22 -12.26 9.98
CA LEU A 183 -1.24 -12.26 8.95
C LEU A 183 -2.04 -13.55 9.02
N SER A 184 -3.35 -13.46 8.79
CA SER A 184 -4.27 -14.59 8.88
C SER A 184 -5.02 -14.88 7.57
N LYS A 185 -4.96 -13.96 6.60
CA LYS A 185 -5.63 -14.06 5.30
C LYS A 185 -4.66 -13.90 4.13
N SER A 186 -3.42 -14.32 4.32
CA SER A 186 -2.30 -14.22 3.36
C SER A 186 -1.64 -15.59 3.18
N PRO A 187 -1.08 -15.90 1.99
CA PRO A 187 -0.31 -17.14 1.77
C PRO A 187 0.91 -17.27 2.70
N PHE A 188 1.39 -16.17 3.27
CA PHE A 188 2.40 -16.16 4.33
C PHE A 188 1.80 -15.60 5.62
N GLN A 189 2.24 -16.11 6.76
CA GLN A 189 1.64 -15.84 8.07
C GLN A 189 2.38 -14.75 8.86
N LEU A 190 3.60 -14.40 8.44
CA LEU A 190 4.42 -13.38 9.07
C LEU A 190 5.09 -12.53 7.98
N ALA A 191 4.97 -11.21 8.08
CA ALA A 191 5.68 -10.26 7.25
C ALA A 191 6.54 -9.36 8.15
N SER A 192 7.82 -9.26 7.84
CA SER A 192 8.82 -8.64 8.71
C SER A 192 9.66 -7.65 7.91
N LYS A 193 9.83 -6.44 8.46
CA LYS A 193 10.71 -5.40 7.88
C LYS A 193 11.79 -5.01 8.87
N LYS A 194 13.06 -5.07 8.46
CA LYS A 194 14.19 -4.66 9.30
C LYS A 194 14.14 -3.15 9.52
N VAL A 195 14.22 -2.73 10.78
CA VAL A 195 14.13 -1.30 11.14
C VAL A 195 15.43 -0.56 10.81
N SER A 196 16.54 -1.28 10.72
CA SER A 196 17.87 -0.76 10.35
C SER A 196 18.00 -0.45 8.85
N PHE A 197 19.08 0.25 8.47
CA PHE A 197 19.39 0.72 7.13
C PHE A 197 19.35 -0.37 6.04
N SER A 198 19.60 -1.63 6.42
CA SER A 198 19.63 -2.79 5.51
C SER A 198 18.34 -3.05 4.71
N ARG A 199 17.20 -2.37 4.98
CA ARG A 199 15.88 -2.52 4.30
C ARG A 199 15.39 -3.97 4.06
N ASN A 200 15.99 -4.95 4.73
CA ASN A 200 15.67 -6.36 4.54
C ASN A 200 14.20 -6.65 4.88
N LYS A 201 13.53 -7.35 3.97
CA LYS A 201 12.14 -7.79 4.06
C LYS A 201 12.11 -9.30 4.14
N VAL A 202 11.31 -9.86 5.03
CA VAL A 202 11.14 -11.31 5.18
C VAL A 202 9.67 -11.65 5.19
N LEU A 203 9.27 -12.62 4.36
CA LEU A 203 7.96 -13.24 4.34
C LEU A 203 8.10 -14.66 4.87
N ALA A 204 7.45 -14.94 5.98
CA ALA A 204 7.57 -16.19 6.70
C ALA A 204 6.27 -16.97 6.69
N ARG A 205 6.40 -18.28 6.49
CA ARG A 205 5.31 -19.24 6.48
C ARG A 205 5.70 -20.48 7.27
N ALA A 206 4.79 -20.95 8.11
CA ALA A 206 4.89 -22.25 8.74
C ALA A 206 3.99 -23.23 8.01
N ALA A 207 4.63 -24.09 7.20
CA ALA A 207 3.99 -25.17 6.49
C ALA A 207 4.20 -26.47 7.28
N LEU A 208 3.19 -26.93 8.01
CA LEU A 208 3.29 -28.10 8.89
C LEU A 208 2.75 -29.38 8.23
N SER A 209 2.16 -29.29 7.03
CA SER A 209 1.63 -30.43 6.29
C SER A 209 2.07 -30.47 4.82
N GLU A 210 2.10 -31.66 4.20
CA GLU A 210 2.55 -31.87 2.81
C GLU A 210 1.60 -31.26 1.75
N LYS A 211 0.35 -30.95 2.11
CA LYS A 211 -0.66 -30.36 1.21
C LYS A 211 -0.52 -28.84 1.01
N GLU A 212 0.52 -28.23 1.58
CA GLU A 212 0.67 -26.77 1.70
C GLU A 212 1.63 -26.14 0.66
N GLY A 213 2.11 -26.93 -0.31
CA GLY A 213 3.12 -26.51 -1.29
C GLY A 213 2.70 -25.37 -2.21
N GLU A 214 1.40 -25.19 -2.50
CA GLU A 214 0.92 -24.07 -3.33
C GLU A 214 1.16 -22.71 -2.68
N GLU A 215 0.87 -22.58 -1.39
CA GLU A 215 1.06 -21.32 -0.66
C GLU A 215 2.55 -21.02 -0.41
N ASP A 216 3.38 -22.06 -0.29
CA ASP A 216 4.85 -21.92 -0.29
C ASP A 216 5.31 -21.32 -1.63
N MET A 217 4.86 -21.88 -2.76
CA MET A 217 5.18 -21.36 -4.09
C MET A 217 4.72 -19.91 -4.28
N ILE A 218 3.53 -19.56 -3.80
CA ILE A 218 3.04 -18.17 -3.84
C ILE A 218 3.93 -17.28 -2.98
N THR A 219 4.27 -17.70 -1.76
CA THR A 219 5.17 -16.95 -0.87
C THR A 219 6.53 -16.69 -1.51
N LEU A 220 7.10 -17.71 -2.17
CA LEU A 220 8.33 -17.61 -2.92
C LEU A 220 8.25 -16.60 -4.07
N ARG A 221 7.19 -16.68 -4.88
CA ARG A 221 6.97 -15.75 -6.00
C ARG A 221 6.83 -14.32 -5.51
N VAL A 222 6.04 -14.09 -4.47
CA VAL A 222 5.86 -12.76 -3.87
C VAL A 222 7.19 -12.25 -3.31
N ALA A 223 7.96 -13.10 -2.62
CA ALA A 223 9.26 -12.73 -2.07
C ALA A 223 10.24 -12.28 -3.18
N LYS A 224 10.32 -13.03 -4.29
CA LYS A 224 11.14 -12.67 -5.46
C LYS A 224 10.73 -11.34 -6.07
N LEU A 225 9.44 -11.15 -6.34
CA LEU A 225 8.91 -9.93 -6.98
C LEU A 225 9.11 -8.67 -6.12
N THR A 226 9.22 -8.85 -4.81
CA THR A 226 9.28 -7.75 -3.85
C THR A 226 10.66 -7.61 -3.22
N GLU A 227 11.68 -8.29 -3.76
CA GLU A 227 13.05 -8.29 -3.23
C GLU A 227 13.08 -8.58 -1.71
N SER A 228 12.27 -9.55 -1.29
CA SER A 228 12.18 -10.03 0.08
C SER A 228 12.74 -11.45 0.18
N LYS A 229 13.16 -11.89 1.36
CA LYS A 229 13.47 -13.30 1.60
C LYS A 229 12.21 -14.07 1.99
N ALA A 230 12.04 -15.27 1.46
CA ALA A 230 11.04 -16.23 1.91
C ALA A 230 11.64 -17.13 2.98
N LEU A 231 11.01 -17.18 4.15
CA LEU A 231 11.39 -18.07 5.23
C LEU A 231 10.31 -19.15 5.36
N LEU A 232 10.68 -20.38 5.04
CA LEU A 232 9.77 -21.52 5.02
C LEU A 232 10.10 -22.43 6.19
N LEU A 233 9.18 -22.53 7.14
CA LEU A 233 9.27 -23.46 8.25
C LEU A 233 8.54 -24.75 7.87
N THR A 234 9.30 -25.78 7.51
CA THR A 234 8.78 -27.06 6.99
C THR A 234 9.50 -28.26 7.63
N PRO A 235 8.79 -29.36 7.96
CA PRO A 235 9.42 -30.61 8.43
C PRO A 235 10.43 -31.17 7.41
N HIS A 236 10.15 -30.98 6.12
CA HIS A 236 11.00 -31.41 5.01
C HIS A 236 11.76 -30.23 4.45
N ALA A 237 12.61 -29.62 5.29
CA ALA A 237 13.51 -28.56 4.88
C ALA A 237 14.57 -29.10 3.90
N GLN A 238 14.19 -29.37 2.66
CA GLN A 238 15.14 -29.56 1.58
C GLN A 238 15.88 -28.24 1.36
N ALA A 239 17.18 -28.33 1.07
CA ALA A 239 17.97 -27.19 0.67
C ALA A 239 17.50 -26.74 -0.71
N ILE A 240 16.49 -25.86 -0.72
CA ILE A 240 16.15 -25.12 -1.93
C ILE A 240 17.37 -24.22 -2.18
N GLU A 241 18.11 -24.46 -3.27
CA GLU A 241 19.34 -23.71 -3.64
C GLU A 241 19.06 -22.26 -4.07
N ASP A 242 17.88 -21.75 -3.76
CA ASP A 242 17.48 -20.39 -4.05
C ASP A 242 17.93 -19.46 -2.91
N LYS A 243 18.75 -18.45 -3.25
CA LYS A 243 19.23 -17.42 -2.31
C LYS A 243 18.09 -16.61 -1.68
N THR A 244 16.92 -16.63 -2.29
CA THR A 244 15.70 -15.99 -1.79
C THR A 244 15.08 -16.76 -0.62
N VAL A 245 15.48 -18.02 -0.42
CA VAL A 245 14.82 -18.95 0.48
C VAL A 245 15.68 -19.27 1.70
N ILE A 246 15.03 -19.27 2.86
CA ILE A 246 15.57 -19.69 4.14
C ILE A 246 14.67 -20.81 4.66
N SER A 247 15.03 -22.06 4.36
CA SER A 247 14.34 -23.23 4.88
C SER A 247 14.77 -23.52 6.32
N ILE A 248 13.80 -23.69 7.22
CA ILE A 248 14.02 -23.97 8.64
C ILE A 248 13.17 -25.17 9.04
N SER A 249 13.79 -26.17 9.66
CA SER A 249 13.04 -27.27 10.27
C SER A 249 12.43 -26.83 11.62
N PRO A 250 11.26 -27.34 12.03
CA PRO A 250 10.68 -27.03 13.35
C PRO A 250 11.62 -27.31 14.54
N ASN A 251 12.55 -28.26 14.39
CA ASN A 251 13.56 -28.58 15.41
C ASN A 251 14.59 -27.47 15.61
N GLU A 252 14.92 -26.70 14.56
CA GLU A 252 15.84 -25.57 14.66
C GLU A 252 15.29 -24.41 15.50
N LEU A 253 13.97 -24.35 15.73
CA LEU A 253 13.38 -23.36 16.65
C LEU A 253 13.74 -23.59 18.12
N LYS A 254 14.36 -24.73 18.48
CA LYS A 254 14.82 -25.01 19.85
C LYS A 254 16.14 -24.30 20.19
N ASP A 255 16.96 -24.04 19.18
CA ASP A 255 18.27 -23.39 19.33
C ASP A 255 18.21 -21.98 18.70
N GLU A 256 17.77 -21.02 19.51
CA GLU A 256 17.55 -19.64 19.06
C GLU A 256 18.84 -18.99 18.53
N GLU A 257 19.99 -19.24 19.15
CA GLU A 257 21.26 -18.62 18.74
C GLU A 257 21.73 -19.13 17.38
N LYS A 258 21.71 -20.45 17.18
CA LYS A 258 22.08 -21.06 15.90
C LYS A 258 21.15 -20.58 14.78
N LEU A 259 19.85 -20.48 15.08
CA LEU A 259 18.87 -20.00 14.11
C LEU A 259 19.05 -18.52 13.77
N MET A 260 19.32 -17.67 14.75
CA MET A 260 19.64 -16.25 14.51
C MET A 260 20.87 -16.10 13.62
N LYS A 261 21.94 -16.84 13.87
CA LYS A 261 23.16 -16.82 13.03
C LYS A 261 22.87 -17.27 11.60
N LYS A 262 22.08 -18.33 11.42
CA LYS A 262 21.68 -18.83 10.09
C LYS A 262 20.85 -17.80 9.32
N ILE A 263 19.87 -17.18 9.97
CA ILE A 263 19.01 -16.14 9.36
C ILE A 263 19.87 -14.92 9.00
N ALA A 264 20.71 -14.43 9.92
CA ALA A 264 21.58 -13.27 9.68
C ALA A 264 22.49 -13.48 8.46
N ARG A 265 23.19 -14.63 8.37
CA ARG A 265 24.08 -14.97 7.26
C ARG A 265 23.37 -15.03 5.89
N ARG A 266 22.08 -15.36 5.87
CA ARG A 266 21.28 -15.45 4.63
C ARG A 266 20.62 -14.12 4.25
N LEU A 267 20.64 -13.15 5.15
CA LEU A 267 20.09 -11.81 4.97
C LEU A 267 21.14 -10.77 4.56
N GLU A 268 22.43 -11.10 4.71
CA GLU A 268 23.57 -10.41 4.08
C GLU A 268 23.68 -10.81 2.60
#